data_AF-A0A9X3J3Z4-F1
#
_entry.id   AF-A0A9X3J3Z4-F1
#
_cell.length_a   1.000
_cell.length_b   1.000
_cell.length_c   1.000
_cell.angle_alpha   90.00
_cell.angle_beta   90.00
_cell.angle_gamma   90.00
#
_symmetry.space_group_name_H-M   'P 1'
#
loop_
_entity.id
_entity.type
_entity.pdbx_description
1 polymer ?
#
loop_
_entity_poly.entity_id
_entity_poly.type
_entity_poly.pdbx_seq_one_letter_code
_entity_poly.pdbx_strand_id
1 'polypeptide(L)'
;MDLEALRDRVFAHPDNAAVLAWLEAQPSDPLKPGTNGYGYDEGAGAFFWEWGRRVPEDAKFDLSYHHLMIHPVAARIFAFQHGRFTFVLRRDWERAGKVPDEDARVGYTLDSSVDFSDLGDPWCLLNGKVDEGDEEDELLWAWELAGRDP
;
A
#
# COMPACT_ATOMS: atom_id res chain seq x y z
N MET A 1 7.00 15.53 11.47
CA MET A 1 5.59 15.11 11.29
C MET A 1 5.09 14.57 12.61
N ASP A 2 3.86 14.89 13.01
CA ASP A 2 3.23 14.28 14.17
C ASP A 2 2.57 12.96 13.74
N LEU A 3 3.12 11.83 14.20
CA LEU A 3 2.69 10.49 13.80
C LEU A 3 1.38 10.07 14.46
N GLU A 4 1.10 10.54 15.68
CA GLU A 4 -0.18 10.27 16.35
C GLU A 4 -1.30 10.99 15.61
N ALA A 5 -1.10 12.27 15.27
CA ALA A 5 -2.05 13.03 14.48
C ALA A 5 -2.26 12.43 13.07
N LEU A 6 -1.20 11.94 12.41
CA LEU A 6 -1.35 11.26 11.12
C LEU A 6 -2.14 9.95 11.27
N ARG A 7 -1.81 9.12 12.26
CA ARG A 7 -2.52 7.87 12.53
C ARG A 7 -4.01 8.14 12.73
N ASP A 8 -4.37 9.08 13.59
CA ASP A 8 -5.77 9.39 13.88
C ASP A 8 -6.53 9.81 12.61
N ARG A 9 -5.86 10.57 11.73
CA ARG A 9 -6.42 10.94 10.41
C ARG A 9 -6.53 9.75 9.46
N VAL A 10 -5.56 8.84 9.45
CA VAL A 10 -5.59 7.61 8.64
C VAL A 10 -6.79 6.74 9.04
N PHE A 11 -7.03 6.55 10.33
CA PHE A 11 -8.17 5.76 10.83
C PHE A 11 -9.52 6.46 10.65
N ALA A 12 -9.55 7.80 10.66
CA ALA A 12 -10.76 8.58 10.39
C ALA A 12 -11.09 8.71 8.89
N HIS A 13 -10.13 8.42 8.00
CA HIS A 13 -10.33 8.60 6.56
C HIS A 13 -11.21 7.49 5.97
N PRO A 14 -12.35 7.82 5.33
CA PRO A 14 -13.30 6.81 4.85
C PRO A 14 -12.69 5.86 3.83
N ASP A 15 -11.86 6.37 2.91
CA ASP A 15 -11.23 5.52 1.89
C ASP A 15 -10.29 4.45 2.46
N ASN A 16 -9.82 4.61 3.69
CA ASN A 16 -8.94 3.63 4.33
C ASN A 16 -9.72 2.53 5.05
N ALA A 17 -11.02 2.70 5.26
CA ALA A 17 -11.81 1.82 6.12
C ALA A 17 -11.74 0.35 5.69
N ALA A 18 -11.85 0.07 4.38
CA ALA A 18 -11.77 -1.29 3.86
C ALA A 18 -10.38 -1.92 4.09
N VAL A 19 -9.30 -1.19 3.86
CA VAL A 19 -7.93 -1.68 4.08
C VAL A 19 -7.65 -1.89 5.56
N LEU A 20 -8.03 -0.94 6.41
CA LEU A 20 -7.82 -1.07 7.86
C LEU A 20 -8.60 -2.25 8.45
N ALA A 21 -9.83 -2.47 7.97
CA ALA A 21 -10.62 -3.63 8.35
C ALA A 21 -9.98 -4.94 7.86
N TRP A 22 -9.51 -4.98 6.60
CA TRP A 22 -8.85 -6.17 6.03
C TRP A 22 -7.55 -6.52 6.77
N LEU A 23 -6.77 -5.51 7.16
CA LEU A 23 -5.56 -5.69 7.95
C LEU A 23 -5.85 -5.99 9.43
N GLU A 24 -7.10 -5.95 9.86
CA GLU A 24 -7.52 -6.06 11.26
C GLU A 24 -6.87 -4.99 12.17
N ALA A 25 -6.44 -3.87 11.59
CA ALA A 25 -5.72 -2.81 12.28
C ALA A 25 -6.62 -2.06 13.26
N GLN A 26 -6.06 -1.70 14.42
CA GLN A 26 -6.77 -1.02 15.50
C GLN A 26 -6.28 0.43 15.66
N PRO A 27 -7.14 1.39 16.02
CA PRO A 27 -6.72 2.78 16.26
C PRO A 27 -5.62 2.95 17.32
N SER A 28 -5.48 1.97 18.22
CA SER A 28 -4.41 1.92 19.21
C SER A 28 -3.05 1.50 18.65
N ASP A 29 -3.00 0.96 17.43
CA ASP A 29 -1.77 0.45 16.84
C ASP A 29 -0.77 1.58 16.59
N PRO A 30 0.52 1.37 16.89
CA PRO A 30 1.51 2.41 16.74
C PRO A 30 1.88 2.59 15.27
N LEU A 31 1.80 3.82 14.79
CA LEU A 31 2.35 4.23 13.50
C LEU A 31 3.81 4.68 13.69
N LYS A 32 4.73 4.13 12.91
CA LYS A 32 6.16 4.43 12.95
C LYS A 32 6.68 4.69 11.54
N PRO A 33 7.78 5.45 11.36
CA PRO A 33 8.46 5.52 10.07
C PRO A 33 8.88 4.12 9.64
N GLY A 34 8.69 3.80 8.36
CA GLY A 34 9.07 2.52 7.78
C GLY A 34 10.57 2.29 7.96
N THR A 35 10.94 1.08 8.35
CA THR A 35 12.35 0.72 8.52
C THR A 35 12.86 -0.09 7.32
N ASN A 36 14.18 -0.17 7.15
CA ASN A 36 14.81 -1.00 6.10
C ASN A 36 14.65 -2.52 6.34
N GLY A 37 13.78 -2.94 7.26
CA GLY A 37 13.68 -4.31 7.73
C GLY A 37 15.01 -4.76 8.34
N TYR A 38 15.18 -4.61 9.66
CA TYR A 38 16.36 -5.20 10.32
C TYR A 38 16.29 -6.74 10.23
N GLY A 39 16.93 -7.30 9.22
CA GLY A 39 17.47 -8.67 9.17
C GLY A 39 16.63 -9.77 8.52
N TYR A 40 15.30 -9.67 8.48
CA TYR A 40 14.45 -10.81 8.07
C TYR A 40 13.22 -10.48 7.22
N ASP A 41 12.91 -9.20 6.95
CA ASP A 41 11.77 -8.82 6.11
C ASP A 41 12.22 -8.31 4.73
N GLU A 42 12.58 -9.26 3.87
CA GLU A 42 12.99 -8.99 2.49
C GLU A 42 11.88 -8.29 1.69
N GLY A 43 10.62 -8.56 2.02
CA GLY A 43 9.46 -7.95 1.37
C GLY A 43 9.38 -6.45 1.68
N ALA A 44 9.51 -6.05 2.94
CA ALA A 44 9.57 -4.64 3.33
C ALA A 44 10.71 -3.89 2.62
N GLY A 45 11.87 -4.56 2.48
CA GLY A 45 13.02 -4.07 1.73
C GLY A 45 12.67 -3.72 0.28
N ALA A 46 12.11 -4.68 -0.45
CA ALA A 46 11.67 -4.50 -1.83
C ALA A 46 10.58 -3.42 -1.93
N PHE A 47 9.57 -3.50 -1.08
CA PHE A 47 8.43 -2.60 -1.09
C PHE A 47 8.82 -1.14 -0.89
N PHE A 48 9.57 -0.83 0.16
CA PHE A 48 9.89 0.56 0.50
C PHE A 48 11.07 1.12 -0.27
N TRP A 49 12.09 0.32 -0.54
CA TRP A 49 13.42 0.84 -0.91
C TRP A 49 13.90 0.41 -2.29
N GLU A 50 13.34 -0.66 -2.85
CA GLU A 50 13.56 -1.03 -4.24
C GLU A 50 12.47 -0.41 -5.12
N TRP A 51 11.24 -0.91 -5.02
CA TRP A 51 10.09 -0.45 -5.79
C TRP A 51 9.58 0.90 -5.27
N GLY A 52 9.54 1.10 -3.96
CA GLY A 52 9.14 2.36 -3.33
C GLY A 52 10.19 3.47 -3.41
N ARG A 53 11.33 3.29 -4.08
CA ARG A 53 12.45 4.25 -4.01
C ARG A 53 12.10 5.67 -4.49
N ARG A 54 11.14 5.79 -5.41
CA ARG A 54 10.66 7.09 -5.95
C ARG A 54 9.55 7.72 -5.11
N VAL A 55 8.93 6.94 -4.21
CA VAL A 55 7.95 7.44 -3.25
C VAL A 55 8.69 8.17 -2.12
N PRO A 56 8.21 9.35 -1.67
CA PRO A 56 8.84 10.09 -0.56
C PRO A 56 9.03 9.24 0.70
N GLU A 57 10.13 9.46 1.42
CA GLU A 57 10.43 8.72 2.66
C GLU A 57 9.36 8.95 3.75
N ASP A 58 8.78 10.15 3.78
CA ASP A 58 7.72 10.53 4.72
C ASP A 58 6.34 9.98 4.32
N ALA A 59 6.28 9.12 3.31
CA ALA A 59 5.09 8.35 2.94
C ALA A 59 5.20 6.87 3.32
N LYS A 60 6.30 6.41 3.94
CA LYS A 60 6.57 4.99 4.23
C LYS A 60 6.46 4.74 5.73
N PHE A 61 5.57 3.83 6.14
CA PHE A 61 5.22 3.65 7.54
C PHE A 61 5.01 2.19 7.91
N ASP A 62 5.36 1.87 9.15
CA ASP A 62 4.97 0.63 9.80
C ASP A 62 3.76 0.90 10.70
N LEU A 63 2.67 0.14 10.52
CA LEU A 63 1.51 0.13 11.41
C LEU A 63 1.45 -1.24 12.08
N SER A 64 1.85 -1.31 13.35
CA SER A 64 2.06 -2.58 14.05
C SER A 64 3.07 -3.49 13.31
N TYR A 65 2.62 -4.53 12.61
CA TYR A 65 3.41 -5.44 11.79
C TYR A 65 3.07 -5.35 10.29
N HIS A 66 2.35 -4.30 9.88
CA HIS A 66 2.03 -4.02 8.48
C HIS A 66 2.90 -2.91 7.92
N HIS A 67 3.36 -3.09 6.70
CA HIS A 67 4.11 -2.08 5.97
C HIS A 67 3.17 -1.34 5.04
N LEU A 68 2.98 -0.04 5.27
CA LEU A 68 2.03 0.81 4.57
C LEU A 68 2.75 1.95 3.85
N MET A 69 2.23 2.34 2.70
CA MET A 69 2.51 3.64 2.12
C MET A 69 1.29 4.55 2.21
N ILE A 70 1.48 5.71 2.84
CA ILE A 70 0.42 6.65 3.22
C ILE A 70 0.80 8.02 2.68
N HIS A 71 -0.12 8.69 1.98
CA HIS A 71 0.11 10.06 1.57
C HIS A 71 0.02 10.98 2.81
N PRO A 72 1.08 11.68 3.25
CA PRO A 72 1.13 12.34 4.56
C PRO A 72 0.14 13.51 4.69
N VAL A 73 -0.13 14.21 3.58
CA VAL A 73 -1.10 15.32 3.56
C VAL A 73 -2.54 14.84 3.48
N ALA A 74 -2.89 13.91 2.58
CA ALA A 74 -4.26 13.38 2.46
C ALA A 74 -4.62 12.35 3.56
N ALA A 75 -3.63 11.78 4.25
CA ALA A 75 -3.79 10.64 5.16
C ALA A 75 -4.46 9.41 4.51
N ARG A 76 -4.25 9.22 3.21
CA ARG A 76 -4.82 8.11 2.42
C ARG A 76 -3.77 7.01 2.21
N ILE A 77 -4.11 5.77 2.57
CA ILE A 77 -3.29 4.59 2.28
C ILE A 77 -3.41 4.29 0.79
N PHE A 78 -2.26 4.12 0.12
CA PHE A 78 -2.22 3.87 -1.32
C PHE A 78 -1.47 2.61 -1.71
N ALA A 79 -0.69 2.03 -0.80
CA ALA A 79 -0.12 0.71 -0.97
C ALA A 79 0.12 0.07 0.39
N PHE A 80 0.16 -1.26 0.43
CA PHE A 80 0.56 -2.01 1.60
C PHE A 80 1.19 -3.35 1.23
N GLN A 81 2.01 -3.86 2.13
CA GLN A 81 2.55 -5.21 2.10
C GLN A 81 1.90 -6.04 3.21
N HIS A 82 1.66 -7.31 2.90
CA HIS A 82 1.13 -8.32 3.80
C HIS A 82 1.95 -9.60 3.66
N GLY A 83 2.07 -10.35 4.76
CA GLY A 83 2.80 -11.61 4.76
C GLY A 83 4.29 -11.39 4.48
N ARG A 84 4.86 -12.17 3.57
CA ARG A 84 6.27 -12.06 3.19
C ARG A 84 6.45 -11.28 1.89
N PHE A 85 5.64 -11.56 0.87
CA PHE A 85 5.80 -10.99 -0.48
C PHE A 85 4.46 -10.75 -1.18
N THR A 86 3.43 -10.36 -0.42
CA THR A 86 2.16 -9.90 -0.98
C THR A 86 2.10 -8.38 -0.92
N PHE A 87 1.99 -7.73 -2.06
CA PHE A 87 1.98 -6.27 -2.17
C PHE A 87 0.76 -5.83 -2.97
N VAL A 88 0.08 -4.81 -2.46
CA VAL A 88 -1.19 -4.34 -2.99
C VAL A 88 -1.11 -2.82 -3.11
N LEU A 89 -1.62 -2.26 -4.19
CA LEU A 89 -1.68 -0.81 -4.40
C LEU A 89 -3.03 -0.34 -4.95
N ARG A 90 -3.32 0.94 -4.78
CA ARG A 90 -4.35 1.66 -5.54
C ARG A 90 -3.81 1.99 -6.92
N ARG A 91 -4.30 1.33 -7.95
CA ARG A 91 -3.81 1.53 -9.31
C ARG A 91 -4.44 2.76 -9.96
N ASP A 92 -3.62 3.59 -10.61
CA ASP A 92 -4.09 4.60 -11.56
C ASP A 92 -4.33 3.93 -12.91
N TRP A 93 -5.52 3.34 -13.07
CA TRP A 93 -5.90 2.57 -14.28
C TRP A 93 -5.84 3.42 -15.56
N GLU A 94 -6.21 4.69 -15.48
CA GLU A 94 -6.15 5.62 -16.61
C GLU A 94 -4.72 5.81 -17.07
N ARG A 95 -3.80 6.09 -16.13
CA ARG A 95 -2.39 6.27 -16.46
C ARG A 95 -1.70 4.99 -16.92
N ALA A 96 -2.09 3.85 -16.36
CA ALA A 96 -1.64 2.55 -16.82
C ALA A 96 -2.17 2.19 -18.22
N GLY A 97 -3.17 2.93 -18.73
CA GLY A 97 -3.83 2.61 -20.00
C GLY A 97 -4.55 1.27 -19.97
N LYS A 98 -4.98 0.81 -18.79
CA LYS A 98 -5.67 -0.47 -18.57
C LYS A 98 -7.08 -0.21 -18.02
N VAL A 99 -7.99 -1.14 -18.25
CA VAL A 99 -9.34 -1.10 -17.67
C VAL A 99 -9.28 -1.80 -16.31
N PRO A 100 -10.00 -1.32 -15.27
CA PRO A 100 -10.15 -2.06 -14.03
C PRO A 100 -10.57 -3.50 -14.30
N ASP A 101 -9.78 -4.43 -13.79
CA ASP A 101 -10.00 -5.86 -13.92
C ASP A 101 -10.30 -6.44 -12.55
N GLU A 102 -11.45 -7.09 -12.41
CA GLU A 102 -11.86 -7.72 -11.14
C GLU A 102 -10.87 -8.81 -10.71
N ASP A 103 -10.24 -9.48 -11.67
CA ASP A 103 -9.24 -10.52 -11.42
C ASP A 103 -7.88 -9.93 -10.97
N ALA A 104 -7.71 -8.61 -10.96
CA ALA A 104 -6.47 -7.98 -10.49
C ALA A 104 -6.29 -8.06 -8.96
N ARG A 105 -7.34 -8.44 -8.23
CA ARG A 105 -7.37 -8.58 -6.77
C ARG A 105 -7.18 -10.01 -6.28
N VAL A 106 -7.24 -10.98 -7.18
CA VAL A 106 -7.05 -12.40 -6.87
C VAL A 106 -5.79 -12.88 -7.56
N GLY A 107 -4.95 -13.60 -6.83
CA GLY A 107 -3.69 -14.09 -7.39
C GLY A 107 -3.01 -15.11 -6.52
N TYR A 108 -1.90 -15.62 -7.05
CA TYR A 108 -1.02 -16.52 -6.32
C TYR A 108 0.28 -15.78 -6.02
N THR A 109 0.61 -15.66 -4.73
CA THR A 109 1.83 -15.03 -4.25
C THR A 109 2.77 -16.08 -3.67
N LEU A 110 3.95 -15.66 -3.21
CA LEU A 110 4.83 -16.55 -2.46
C LEU A 110 4.20 -17.02 -1.13
N ASP A 111 3.18 -16.33 -0.64
CA ASP A 111 2.48 -16.63 0.60
C ASP A 111 1.28 -17.58 0.40
N SER A 112 0.93 -17.94 -0.85
CA SER A 112 -0.23 -18.73 -1.34
C SER A 112 -1.23 -17.89 -2.14
N SER A 113 -2.39 -18.48 -2.47
CA SER A 113 -3.53 -17.77 -3.06
C SER A 113 -4.03 -16.69 -2.11
N VAL A 114 -4.21 -15.49 -2.64
CA VAL A 114 -4.72 -14.32 -1.93
C VAL A 114 -5.92 -13.75 -2.67
N ASP A 115 -6.87 -13.22 -1.91
CA ASP A 115 -8.09 -12.59 -2.42
C ASP A 115 -8.31 -11.27 -1.67
N PHE A 116 -8.22 -10.18 -2.43
CA PHE A 116 -8.41 -8.81 -1.96
C PHE A 116 -9.70 -8.17 -2.52
N SER A 117 -10.65 -8.98 -3.00
CA SER A 117 -11.88 -8.51 -3.64
C SER A 117 -12.70 -7.57 -2.75
N ASP A 118 -12.69 -7.82 -1.43
CA ASP A 118 -13.39 -7.00 -0.43
C ASP A 118 -12.86 -5.56 -0.31
N LEU A 119 -11.65 -5.28 -0.81
CA LEU A 119 -11.13 -3.91 -0.86
C LEU A 119 -11.81 -3.06 -1.94
N GLY A 120 -12.40 -3.71 -2.94
CA GLY A 120 -13.00 -3.06 -4.10
C GLY A 120 -12.00 -2.32 -5.00
N ASP A 121 -12.52 -1.57 -5.96
CA ASP A 121 -11.69 -0.66 -6.75
C ASP A 121 -11.18 0.51 -5.88
N PRO A 122 -9.96 1.05 -6.17
CA PRO A 122 -9.09 0.73 -7.30
C PRO A 122 -7.93 -0.23 -6.94
N TRP A 123 -8.13 -1.14 -5.98
CA TRP A 123 -7.02 -1.97 -5.48
C TRP A 123 -6.64 -3.10 -6.43
N CYS A 124 -5.34 -3.35 -6.56
CA CYS A 124 -4.79 -4.49 -7.29
C CYS A 124 -3.52 -5.05 -6.62
N LEU A 125 -3.22 -6.31 -6.91
CA LEU A 125 -1.91 -6.88 -6.62
C LEU A 125 -0.84 -6.15 -7.43
N LEU A 126 0.24 -5.72 -6.77
CA LEU A 126 1.45 -5.27 -7.47
C LEU A 126 2.11 -6.48 -8.15
N ASN A 127 2.27 -7.57 -7.40
CA ASN A 127 2.90 -8.78 -7.89
C ASN A 127 1.95 -9.55 -8.82
N GLY A 128 2.39 -9.78 -10.05
CA GLY A 128 1.68 -10.63 -11.02
C GLY A 128 0.58 -9.92 -11.82
N LYS A 129 0.30 -8.64 -11.56
CA LYS A 129 -0.67 -7.83 -12.34
C LYS A 129 -0.08 -6.48 -12.82
N VAL A 130 1.11 -6.13 -12.35
CA VAL A 130 1.98 -5.12 -12.95
C VAL A 130 3.04 -5.82 -13.80
N ASP A 131 3.44 -5.16 -14.88
CA ASP A 131 4.48 -5.68 -15.77
C ASP A 131 5.84 -5.58 -15.06
N GLU A 132 6.66 -6.64 -15.14
CA GLU A 132 7.94 -6.70 -14.45
C GLU A 132 8.84 -5.52 -14.84
N GLY A 133 9.28 -4.73 -13.85
CA GLY A 133 10.08 -3.52 -14.03
C GLY A 133 9.30 -2.21 -13.92
N ASP A 134 7.96 -2.25 -13.89
CA ASP A 134 7.11 -1.05 -13.78
C ASP A 134 6.69 -0.74 -12.32
N GLU A 135 7.12 -1.53 -11.33
CA GLU A 135 6.67 -1.43 -9.94
C GLU A 135 6.92 -0.05 -9.33
N GLU A 136 8.06 0.56 -9.66
CA GLU A 136 8.41 1.90 -9.18
C GLU A 136 7.50 3.00 -9.73
N ASP A 137 7.11 2.88 -11.00
CA ASP A 137 6.22 3.85 -11.64
C ASP A 137 4.81 3.70 -11.07
N GLU A 138 4.31 2.48 -10.93
CA GLU A 138 2.97 2.21 -10.37
C GLU A 138 2.85 2.69 -8.92
N LEU A 139 3.88 2.49 -8.08
CA LEU A 139 3.87 3.01 -6.70
C LEU A 139 3.95 4.53 -6.65
N LEU A 140 4.70 5.16 -7.55
CA LEU A 140 4.71 6.62 -7.65
C LEU A 140 3.35 7.16 -8.10
N TRP A 141 2.72 6.52 -9.09
CA TRP A 141 1.40 6.94 -9.58
C TRP A 141 0.33 6.76 -8.50
N ALA A 142 0.39 5.68 -7.72
CA ALA A 142 -0.47 5.46 -6.58
C ALA A 142 -0.31 6.56 -5.52
N TRP A 143 0.93 6.99 -5.24
CA TRP A 143 1.20 8.11 -4.33
C TRP A 143 0.59 9.41 -4.87
N GLU A 144 0.83 9.74 -6.14
CA GLU A 144 0.28 10.95 -6.78
C GLU A 144 -1.25 10.94 -6.79
N LEU A 145 -1.86 9.80 -7.14
CA LEU A 145 -3.32 9.61 -7.12
C LEU A 145 -3.88 9.81 -5.71
N ALA A 146 -3.21 9.30 -4.68
CA ALA A 146 -3.65 9.45 -3.31
C ALA A 146 -3.61 10.89 -2.81
N GLY A 147 -2.74 11.73 -3.37
CA GLY A 147 -2.66 13.16 -3.11
C GLY A 147 -3.70 14.02 -3.82
N ARG A 148 -4.49 13.45 -4.74
CA ARG A 148 -5.58 14.16 -5.41
C ARG A 148 -6.81 14.20 -4.49
N ASP A 149 -7.40 15.39 -4.34
CA ASP A 149 -8.73 15.52 -3.73
C ASP A 149 -9.76 14.77 -4.61
N PRO A 150 -10.70 14.01 -4.00
CA PRO A 150 -11.87 13.50 -4.73
C PRO A 150 -12.81 14.64 -5.16
#